data_AF-A0A925V1U4-F1
#
_entry.id   AF-A0A925V1U4-F1
#
_cell.length_a   1.000
_cell.length_b   1.000
_cell.length_c   1.000
_cell.angle_alpha   90.00
_cell.angle_beta   90.00
_cell.angle_gamma   90.00
#
_symmetry.space_group_name_H-M   'P 1'
#
loop_
_entity.id
_entity.type
_entity.pdbx_description
1 polymer ?
#
loop_
_entity_poly.entity_id
_entity_poly.type
_entity_poly.pdbx_seq_one_letter_code
_entity_poly.pdbx_strand_id
1 'polypeptide(L)'
;MDDPATPPVDAEAARSGLSLQRLARHSPKSVLVLWLSAIAVVLSLGGTTRSTADVEALLPVAHRSPSGEPLILLELAPDTTDASTDTLLGAAAAITERLPDERVPLAPPSGEAAAWFDAHALYLMPDAALAEIGARFSDAAMSDAISGLRARMSSPLFGASGEEPRRDPLGLHELVQSNVGRFTSDRARATAAGDLLAPGGLAVLVQLRSTRDPQAVLADVRGAVVGMPVVASL
;
A
#
# COMPACT_ATOMS: atom_id res chain seq x y z
N MET A 1 -51.19 64.01 21.08
CA MET A 1 -51.37 63.57 19.70
C MET A 1 -51.16 62.07 19.72
N ASP A 2 -52.29 61.37 19.75
CA ASP A 2 -52.62 59.97 19.40
C ASP A 2 -51.67 58.78 19.70
N ASP A 3 -52.28 57.80 20.37
CA ASP A 3 -52.01 56.34 20.52
C ASP A 3 -51.89 55.63 19.13
N PRO A 4 -51.43 54.35 18.93
CA PRO A 4 -51.45 53.24 19.88
C PRO A 4 -50.28 52.21 19.85
N ALA A 5 -50.36 51.27 20.79
CA ALA A 5 -49.54 50.07 20.98
C ALA A 5 -49.37 49.16 19.74
N THR A 6 -48.24 48.44 19.68
CA THR A 6 -48.13 47.12 19.01
C THR A 6 -47.06 46.27 19.75
N PRO A 7 -47.28 44.95 19.91
CA PRO A 7 -46.74 44.09 20.99
C PRO A 7 -45.37 43.45 20.65
N PRO A 8 -44.72 42.71 21.59
CA PRO A 8 -43.46 42.01 21.31
C PRO A 8 -43.70 40.85 20.33
N VAL A 9 -42.91 40.80 19.27
CA VAL A 9 -42.84 39.63 18.38
C VAL A 9 -41.84 38.64 18.99
N ASP A 10 -42.33 37.84 19.92
CA ASP A 10 -41.86 36.46 20.04
C ASP A 10 -42.42 35.69 18.84
N ALA A 11 -41.57 35.37 17.87
CA ALA A 11 -41.79 34.23 16.98
C ALA A 11 -40.48 33.87 16.24
N GLU A 12 -39.88 32.77 16.70
CA GLU A 12 -39.76 31.62 15.80
C GLU A 12 -38.72 31.73 14.68
N ALA A 13 -37.45 31.84 15.06
CA ALA A 13 -36.40 31.09 14.38
C ALA A 13 -35.84 30.06 15.35
N ALA A 14 -36.71 29.11 15.73
CA ALA A 14 -36.29 27.81 16.19
C ALA A 14 -35.36 27.25 15.10
N ARG A 15 -34.06 27.42 15.29
CA ARG A 15 -33.06 26.64 14.58
C ARG A 15 -33.31 25.21 15.03
N SER A 16 -34.12 24.52 14.25
CA SER A 16 -34.34 23.07 14.25
C SER A 16 -33.05 22.36 13.87
N GLY A 17 -31.97 22.64 14.60
CA GLY A 17 -30.82 21.77 14.66
C GLY A 17 -31.22 20.61 15.54
N LEU A 18 -31.50 19.47 14.93
CA LEU A 18 -31.61 18.19 15.62
C LEU A 18 -30.36 17.99 16.47
N SER A 19 -30.43 18.36 17.74
CA SER A 19 -29.38 18.15 18.70
C SER A 19 -29.22 16.64 18.90
N LEU A 20 -28.12 16.08 18.40
CA LEU A 20 -27.75 14.67 18.57
C LEU A 20 -27.82 14.23 20.04
N GLN A 21 -27.62 15.16 20.98
CA GLN A 21 -27.75 14.91 22.43
C GLN A 21 -29.19 14.64 22.89
N ARG A 22 -30.22 15.25 22.27
CA ARG A 22 -31.63 14.93 22.57
C ARG A 22 -32.04 13.59 21.96
N LEU A 23 -31.59 13.29 20.74
CA LEU A 23 -31.89 12.02 20.07
C LEU A 23 -31.27 10.82 20.81
N ALA A 24 -30.05 10.99 21.33
CA ALA A 24 -29.35 9.96 22.11
C ALA A 24 -30.03 9.60 23.44
N ARG A 25 -30.76 10.53 24.06
CA ARG A 25 -31.50 10.27 25.32
C ARG A 25 -32.81 9.53 25.11
N HIS A 26 -33.50 9.78 23.99
CA HIS A 26 -34.83 9.22 23.75
C HIS A 26 -34.83 7.90 22.96
N SER A 27 -33.80 7.62 22.16
CA SER A 27 -33.77 6.42 21.30
C SER A 27 -32.33 5.98 20.98
N PRO A 28 -31.61 5.37 21.94
CA PRO A 28 -30.21 4.99 21.76
C PRO A 28 -29.99 3.99 20.61
N LYS A 29 -30.99 3.14 20.32
CA LYS A 29 -30.95 2.19 19.21
C LYS A 29 -30.90 2.89 17.85
N SER A 30 -31.63 3.99 17.66
CA SER A 30 -31.67 4.73 16.40
C SER A 30 -30.35 5.44 16.12
N VAL A 31 -29.71 5.97 17.17
CA VAL A 31 -28.36 6.56 17.06
C VAL A 31 -27.34 5.48 16.69
N LEU A 32 -27.41 4.31 17.32
CA LEU A 32 -26.52 3.18 17.00
C LEU A 32 -26.69 2.73 15.54
N VAL A 33 -27.92 2.58 15.06
CA VAL A 33 -28.21 2.21 13.67
C VAL A 33 -27.69 3.26 12.69
N LEU A 34 -27.91 4.55 12.97
CA LEU A 34 -27.38 5.64 12.15
C LEU A 34 -25.84 5.61 12.11
N TRP A 35 -25.20 5.39 13.27
CA TRP A 35 -23.74 5.33 13.37
C TRP A 35 -23.18 4.13 12.60
N LEU A 36 -23.76 2.94 12.79
CA LEU A 36 -23.37 1.73 12.05
C LEU A 36 -23.58 1.88 10.54
N SER A 37 -24.68 2.54 10.13
CA SER A 37 -24.91 2.82 8.71
C SER A 37 -23.89 3.80 8.14
N ALA A 38 -23.48 4.82 8.90
CA ALA A 38 -22.42 5.74 8.49
C ALA A 38 -21.06 5.03 8.37
N ILE A 39 -20.71 4.15 9.32
CA ILE A 39 -19.51 3.31 9.21
C ILE A 39 -19.59 2.43 7.97
N ALA A 40 -20.72 1.74 7.74
CA ALA A 40 -20.89 0.85 6.60
C ALA A 40 -20.74 1.60 5.27
N VAL A 41 -21.29 2.82 5.18
CA VAL A 41 -21.14 3.71 4.02
C VAL A 41 -19.67 4.10 3.85
N VAL A 42 -18.97 4.55 4.89
CA VAL A 42 -17.54 4.89 4.82
C VAL A 42 -16.68 3.69 4.44
N LEU A 43 -16.95 2.50 4.97
CA LEU A 43 -16.25 1.27 4.58
C LEU A 43 -16.52 0.87 3.13
N SER A 44 -17.74 1.11 2.62
CA SER A 44 -18.10 0.82 1.23
C SER A 44 -17.51 1.82 0.23
N LEU A 45 -17.37 3.10 0.59
CA LEU A 45 -16.75 4.13 -0.25
C LEU A 45 -15.23 4.19 -0.13
N GLY A 46 -14.64 3.78 1.00
CA GLY A 46 -13.20 3.74 1.23
C GLY A 46 -12.47 2.65 0.43
N GLY A 47 -13.22 1.80 -0.28
CA GLY A 47 -12.72 0.78 -1.19
C GLY A 47 -12.82 1.22 -2.64
N THR A 48 -12.34 2.41 -3.02
CA THR A 48 -12.07 2.66 -4.45
C THR A 48 -10.82 1.87 -4.82
N THR A 49 -10.98 0.58 -5.11
CA THR A 49 -10.01 -0.15 -5.91
C THR A 49 -10.00 0.54 -7.27
N ARG A 50 -9.08 1.50 -7.47
CA ARG A 50 -8.71 1.91 -8.84
C ARG A 50 -8.47 0.61 -9.59
N SER A 51 -9.27 0.38 -10.62
CA SER A 51 -9.15 -0.81 -11.44
C SER A 51 -7.71 -0.88 -11.92
N THR A 52 -7.01 -1.97 -11.64
CA THR A 52 -5.63 -2.20 -12.11
C THR A 52 -5.53 -2.04 -13.63
N ALA A 53 -6.63 -2.28 -14.36
CA ALA A 53 -6.75 -2.06 -15.78
C ALA A 53 -6.57 -0.58 -16.20
N ASP A 54 -6.96 0.39 -15.37
CA ASP A 54 -6.77 1.81 -15.67
C ASP A 54 -5.30 2.22 -15.57
N VAL A 55 -4.50 1.53 -14.75
CA VAL A 55 -3.07 1.81 -14.58
C VAL A 55 -2.24 1.16 -15.68
N GLU A 56 -2.55 -0.06 -16.09
CA GLU A 56 -1.84 -0.72 -17.21
C GLU A 56 -2.02 0.01 -18.54
N ALA A 57 -3.17 0.65 -18.75
CA ALA A 57 -3.41 1.45 -19.95
C ALA A 57 -2.41 2.61 -20.09
N LEU A 58 -1.88 3.12 -18.97
CA LEU A 58 -0.89 4.20 -18.91
C LEU A 58 0.55 3.72 -19.19
N LEU A 59 0.80 2.41 -19.12
CA LEU A 59 2.12 1.85 -19.39
C LEU A 59 2.32 1.59 -20.90
N PRO A 60 3.52 1.82 -21.46
CA PRO A 60 3.85 1.37 -22.81
C PRO A 60 3.61 -0.13 -22.95
N VAL A 61 3.19 -0.59 -24.13
CA VAL A 61 2.82 -2.00 -24.36
C VAL A 61 3.91 -2.99 -23.93
N ALA A 62 5.19 -2.64 -24.12
CA ALA A 62 6.33 -3.46 -23.71
C ALA A 62 6.50 -3.61 -22.18
N HIS A 63 5.83 -2.77 -21.39
CA HIS A 63 5.88 -2.75 -19.91
C HIS A 63 4.55 -3.16 -19.27
N ARG A 64 3.53 -3.50 -20.06
CA ARG A 64 2.27 -4.04 -19.54
C ARG A 64 2.48 -5.47 -19.10
N SER A 65 1.78 -5.90 -18.05
CA SER A 65 1.80 -7.31 -17.66
C SER A 65 1.14 -8.11 -18.78
N PRO A 66 1.77 -9.17 -19.29
CA PRO A 66 1.13 -10.03 -20.27
C PRO A 66 -0.16 -10.62 -19.68
N SER A 67 -1.27 -10.51 -20.42
CA SER A 67 -2.53 -11.11 -20.00
C SER A 67 -2.42 -12.63 -19.98
N GLY A 68 -2.73 -13.27 -18.86
CA GLY A 68 -2.77 -14.73 -18.74
C GLY A 68 -1.46 -15.38 -18.30
N GLU A 69 -0.56 -14.65 -17.63
CA GLU A 69 0.59 -15.28 -16.97
C GLU A 69 0.12 -16.23 -15.84
N PRO A 70 0.59 -17.49 -15.82
CA PRO A 70 0.22 -18.44 -14.78
C PRO A 70 0.73 -17.98 -13.40
N LEU A 71 -0.23 -17.76 -12.50
CA LEU A 71 0.00 -17.65 -11.07
C LEU A 71 -0.18 -19.04 -10.47
N ILE A 72 0.81 -19.52 -9.74
CA ILE A 72 0.80 -20.82 -9.08
C ILE A 72 0.67 -20.60 -7.59
N LEU A 73 -0.38 -21.17 -7.01
CA LEU A 73 -0.54 -21.24 -5.56
C LEU A 73 0.01 -22.58 -5.07
N LEU A 74 0.96 -22.50 -4.14
CA LEU A 74 1.50 -23.63 -3.40
C LEU A 74 0.92 -23.62 -2.00
N GLU A 75 0.25 -24.69 -1.60
CA GLU A 75 -0.36 -24.85 -0.27
C GLU A 75 0.16 -26.11 0.40
N LEU A 76 0.25 -26.09 1.73
CA LEU A 76 0.55 -27.32 2.47
C LEU A 76 -0.57 -28.33 2.29
N ALA A 77 -0.22 -29.59 2.10
CA ALA A 77 -1.21 -30.66 2.03
C ALA A 77 -1.94 -30.79 3.39
N PRO A 78 -3.28 -30.86 3.41
CA PRO A 78 -4.10 -30.71 4.61
C PRO A 78 -3.86 -31.77 5.69
N ASP A 79 -3.30 -32.93 5.33
CA ASP A 79 -3.07 -34.05 6.24
C ASP A 79 -1.64 -34.11 6.80
N THR A 80 -0.82 -33.08 6.58
CA THR A 80 0.60 -33.10 6.98
C THR A 80 0.84 -32.24 8.21
N THR A 81 0.99 -32.87 9.38
CA THR A 81 1.26 -32.18 10.64
C THR A 81 2.69 -31.65 10.79
N ASP A 82 3.63 -32.20 10.02
CA ASP A 82 5.06 -31.82 10.11
C ASP A 82 5.47 -30.80 9.05
N ALA A 83 4.56 -30.44 8.13
CA ALA A 83 4.89 -29.52 7.06
C ALA A 83 4.90 -28.07 7.57
N SER A 84 5.99 -27.36 7.28
CA SER A 84 6.23 -25.99 7.72
C SER A 84 6.34 -25.04 6.54
N THR A 85 6.41 -23.74 6.82
CA THR A 85 6.74 -22.71 5.82
C THR A 85 8.03 -23.05 5.06
N ASP A 86 9.03 -23.66 5.69
CA ASP A 86 10.27 -24.06 5.01
C ASP A 86 10.02 -25.10 3.92
N THR A 87 8.98 -25.92 4.07
CA THR A 87 8.59 -26.90 3.04
C THR A 87 8.05 -26.21 1.79
N LEU A 88 7.24 -25.16 1.97
CA LEU A 88 6.76 -24.32 0.85
C LEU A 88 7.90 -23.56 0.18
N LEU A 89 8.83 -23.01 0.97
CA LEU A 89 10.01 -22.32 0.45
C LEU A 89 10.93 -23.28 -0.32
N GLY A 90 11.09 -24.51 0.16
CA GLY A 90 11.80 -25.58 -0.55
C GLY A 90 11.10 -25.96 -1.86
N ALA A 91 9.76 -26.10 -1.86
CA ALA A 91 8.99 -26.38 -3.06
C ALA A 91 9.09 -25.25 -4.09
N ALA A 92 9.02 -24.00 -3.63
CA ALA A 92 9.25 -22.83 -4.46
C ALA A 92 10.65 -22.83 -5.07
N ALA A 93 11.69 -23.22 -4.31
CA ALA A 93 13.06 -23.34 -4.83
C ALA A 93 13.19 -24.45 -5.88
N ALA A 94 12.56 -25.61 -5.67
CA ALA A 94 12.56 -26.72 -6.64
C ALA A 94 11.92 -26.31 -7.99
N ILE A 95 10.87 -25.47 -7.95
CA ILE A 95 10.28 -24.89 -9.17
C ILE A 95 11.28 -23.96 -9.87
N THR A 96 12.02 -23.15 -9.12
CA THR A 96 13.07 -22.28 -9.69
C THR A 96 14.15 -23.08 -10.40
N GLU A 97 14.59 -24.19 -9.81
CA GLU A 97 15.61 -25.05 -10.41
C GLU A 97 15.12 -25.71 -11.70
N ARG A 98 13.84 -26.09 -11.74
CA ARG A 98 13.25 -26.76 -12.91
C ARG A 98 12.86 -25.80 -14.04
N LEU A 99 12.42 -24.59 -13.69
CA LEU A 99 11.89 -23.58 -14.61
C LEU A 99 12.58 -22.21 -14.39
N PRO A 100 13.91 -22.12 -14.56
CA PRO A 100 14.67 -20.92 -14.19
C PRO A 100 14.29 -19.70 -15.06
N ASP A 101 14.08 -19.90 -16.36
CA ASP A 101 13.81 -18.82 -17.32
C ASP A 101 12.34 -18.34 -17.32
N GLU A 102 11.44 -19.12 -16.70
CA GLU A 102 10.03 -18.78 -16.62
C GLU A 102 9.68 -18.09 -15.30
N ARG A 103 10.59 -18.04 -14.32
CA ARG A 103 10.31 -17.44 -13.01
C ARG A 103 10.25 -15.91 -13.10
N VAL A 104 9.18 -15.32 -12.56
CA VAL A 104 9.05 -13.86 -12.44
C VAL A 104 8.84 -13.49 -10.97
N PRO A 105 9.69 -12.62 -10.38
CA PRO A 105 9.47 -12.15 -9.02
C PRO A 105 8.25 -11.22 -8.95
N LEU A 106 7.32 -11.52 -8.04
CA LEU A 106 6.13 -10.71 -7.74
C LEU A 106 6.45 -9.50 -6.86
N ALA A 107 7.48 -9.63 -6.03
CA ALA A 107 8.01 -8.62 -5.15
C ALA A 107 9.53 -8.51 -5.37
N PRO A 108 10.15 -7.35 -5.08
CA PRO A 108 11.58 -7.24 -5.23
C PRO A 108 12.31 -8.26 -4.35
N PRO A 109 13.28 -9.01 -4.90
CA PRO A 109 14.12 -9.91 -4.12
C PRO A 109 14.77 -9.19 -2.95
N SER A 110 15.03 -9.87 -1.83
CA SER A 110 15.50 -9.23 -0.60
C SER A 110 16.83 -8.47 -0.76
N GLY A 111 17.72 -8.93 -1.66
CA GLY A 111 18.98 -8.25 -1.99
C GLY A 111 18.81 -6.97 -2.82
N GLU A 112 17.68 -6.82 -3.51
CA GLU A 112 17.38 -5.69 -4.40
C GLU A 112 16.26 -4.79 -3.87
N ALA A 113 15.57 -5.22 -2.80
CA ALA A 113 14.42 -4.52 -2.25
C ALA A 113 14.69 -3.05 -1.98
N ALA A 114 15.81 -2.71 -1.35
CA ALA A 114 16.16 -1.32 -1.07
C ALA A 114 16.30 -0.49 -2.37
N ALA A 115 17.02 -1.01 -3.37
CA ALA A 115 17.21 -0.33 -4.65
C ALA A 115 15.90 -0.23 -5.45
N TRP A 116 15.08 -1.27 -5.42
CA TRP A 116 13.77 -1.27 -6.08
C TRP A 116 12.82 -0.27 -5.44
N PHE A 117 12.71 -0.27 -4.10
CA PHE A 117 11.87 0.66 -3.37
C PHE A 117 12.33 2.11 -3.56
N ASP A 118 13.64 2.36 -3.63
CA ASP A 118 14.19 3.67 -3.95
C ASP A 118 13.79 4.12 -5.37
N ALA A 119 13.96 3.24 -6.37
CA ALA A 119 13.56 3.53 -7.75
C ALA A 119 12.05 3.78 -7.93
N HIS A 120 11.22 3.22 -7.05
CA HIS A 120 9.76 3.34 -7.11
C HIS A 120 9.16 4.21 -6.01
N ALA A 121 10.01 4.91 -5.24
CA ALA A 121 9.59 5.60 -4.03
C ALA A 121 8.45 6.60 -4.28
N LEU A 122 8.55 7.39 -5.37
CA LEU A 122 7.52 8.37 -5.72
C LEU A 122 6.18 7.73 -6.09
N TYR A 123 6.18 6.57 -6.76
CA TYR A 123 4.95 5.86 -7.13
C TYR A 123 4.26 5.21 -5.93
N LEU A 124 5.06 4.84 -4.93
CA LEU A 124 4.60 4.14 -3.74
C LEU A 124 4.33 5.11 -2.58
N MET A 125 4.47 6.42 -2.73
CA MET A 125 4.16 7.31 -1.62
C MET A 125 2.65 7.53 -1.49
N PRO A 126 2.12 7.62 -0.25
CA PRO A 126 0.75 8.07 -0.02
C PRO A 126 0.54 9.47 -0.59
N ASP A 127 -0.66 9.77 -1.09
CA ASP A 127 -1.00 11.10 -1.64
C ASP A 127 -0.68 12.24 -0.67
N ALA A 128 -0.84 12.01 0.64
CA ALA A 128 -0.47 12.99 1.68
C ALA A 128 1.04 13.30 1.70
N ALA A 129 1.90 12.28 1.53
CA ALA A 129 3.34 12.47 1.44
C ALA A 129 3.75 13.16 0.13
N LEU A 130 3.06 12.84 -0.99
CA LEU A 130 3.25 13.54 -2.26
C LEU A 130 2.85 15.02 -2.17
N ALA A 131 1.76 15.34 -1.47
CA ALA A 131 1.35 16.72 -1.22
C ALA A 131 2.37 17.47 -0.35
N GLU A 132 2.97 16.81 0.64
CA GLU A 132 4.04 17.38 1.45
C GLU A 132 5.31 17.67 0.63
N ILE A 133 5.69 16.76 -0.28
CA ILE A 133 6.76 17.02 -1.25
C ILE A 133 6.41 18.26 -2.08
N GLY A 134 5.20 18.34 -2.62
CA GLY A 134 4.72 19.49 -3.37
C GLY A 134 4.83 20.80 -2.58
N ALA A 135 4.47 20.79 -1.29
CA ALA A 135 4.57 21.95 -0.41
C ALA A 135 6.02 22.41 -0.20
N ARG A 136 6.97 21.47 -0.10
CA ARG A 136 8.42 21.75 0.02
C ARG A 136 9.01 22.37 -1.25
N PHE A 137 8.39 22.15 -2.40
CA PHE A 137 8.74 22.78 -3.68
C PHE A 137 7.96 24.09 -3.96
N SER A 138 7.20 24.61 -3.00
CA SER A 138 6.57 25.92 -3.16
C SER A 138 7.62 27.05 -3.17
N ASP A 139 7.32 28.15 -3.87
CA ASP A 139 8.22 29.31 -3.96
C ASP A 139 8.65 29.84 -2.58
N ALA A 140 7.71 29.89 -1.63
CA ALA A 140 7.98 30.32 -0.26
C ALA A 140 8.94 29.35 0.45
N ALA A 141 8.66 28.05 0.39
CA ALA A 141 9.51 27.03 1.02
C ALA A 141 10.93 27.00 0.42
N MET A 142 11.04 27.16 -0.91
CA MET A 142 12.34 27.25 -1.58
C MET A 142 13.12 28.50 -1.17
N SER A 143 12.46 29.66 -1.08
CA SER A 143 13.09 30.91 -0.62
C SER A 143 13.60 30.79 0.81
N ASP A 144 12.81 30.17 1.70
CA ASP A 144 13.18 29.93 3.09
C ASP A 144 14.35 28.96 3.20
N ALA A 145 14.33 27.86 2.44
CA ALA A 145 15.41 26.88 2.40
C ALA A 145 16.73 27.51 1.90
N ILE A 146 16.69 28.33 0.85
CA ILE A 146 17.87 29.06 0.34
C ILE A 146 18.41 30.02 1.39
N SER A 147 17.53 30.77 2.05
CA SER A 147 17.91 31.74 3.08
C SER A 147 18.55 31.03 4.29
N GLY A 148 17.97 29.91 4.72
CA GLY A 148 18.52 29.05 5.77
C GLY A 148 19.88 28.47 5.39
N LEU A 149 20.06 28.00 4.16
CA LEU A 149 21.33 27.49 3.67
C LEU A 149 22.42 28.58 3.66
N ARG A 150 22.09 29.79 3.20
CA ARG A 150 23.02 30.94 3.25
C ARG A 150 23.44 31.26 4.68
N ALA A 151 22.49 31.31 5.62
CA ALA A 151 22.77 31.55 7.02
C ALA A 151 23.71 30.48 7.60
N ARG A 152 23.45 29.20 7.33
CA ARG A 152 24.31 28.09 7.77
C ARG A 152 25.71 28.14 7.15
N MET A 153 25.82 28.40 5.85
CA MET A 153 27.11 28.53 5.17
C MET A 153 27.93 29.74 5.67
N SER A 154 27.26 30.79 6.15
CA SER A 154 27.93 31.94 6.76
C SER A 154 28.39 31.70 8.21
N SER A 155 28.01 30.56 8.81
CA SER A 155 28.39 30.21 10.17
C SER A 155 29.86 29.74 10.24
N PRO A 156 30.67 30.27 11.17
CA PRO A 156 32.03 29.78 11.42
C PRO A 156 32.10 28.31 11.83
N LEU A 157 30.99 27.74 12.30
CA LEU A 157 30.89 26.36 12.78
C LEU A 157 30.37 25.37 11.74
N PHE A 158 30.09 25.82 10.51
CA PHE A 158 29.48 25.00 9.47
C PHE A 158 30.24 23.69 9.23
N GLY A 159 31.58 23.76 9.12
CA GLY A 159 32.44 22.59 8.91
C GLY A 159 32.55 21.63 10.10
N ALA A 160 32.11 22.03 11.29
CA ALA A 160 32.14 21.20 12.51
C ALA A 160 30.80 20.49 12.78
N SER A 161 29.71 20.92 12.13
CA SER A 161 28.35 20.43 12.41
C SER A 161 28.05 19.03 11.87
N GLY A 162 28.83 18.53 10.91
CA GLY A 162 28.60 17.23 10.26
C GLY A 162 27.30 17.15 9.43
N GLU A 163 26.47 18.20 9.44
CA GLU A 163 25.30 18.31 8.57
C GLU A 163 25.75 18.53 7.13
N GLU A 164 25.11 17.83 6.19
CA GLU A 164 25.36 17.99 4.75
C GLU A 164 24.12 18.56 4.03
N PRO A 165 23.68 19.80 4.35
CA PRO A 165 22.49 20.41 3.76
C PRO A 165 22.64 20.68 2.25
N ARG A 166 23.84 20.48 1.70
CA ARG A 166 24.11 20.49 0.26
C ARG A 166 23.48 19.30 -0.46
N ARG A 167 23.36 18.15 0.20
CA ARG A 167 22.81 16.92 -0.41
C ARG A 167 21.30 16.87 -0.35
N ASP A 168 20.72 17.38 0.73
CA ASP A 168 19.27 17.38 0.93
C ASP A 168 18.77 18.68 1.61
N PRO A 169 18.74 19.81 0.88
CA PRO A 169 18.35 21.11 1.44
C PRO A 169 16.87 21.18 1.83
N LEU A 170 16.05 20.27 1.30
CA LEU A 170 14.61 20.23 1.52
C LEU A 170 14.18 19.07 2.44
N GLY A 171 15.13 18.28 2.98
CA GLY A 171 14.86 17.13 3.85
C GLY A 171 14.03 16.03 3.19
N LEU A 172 14.07 15.91 1.86
CA LEU A 172 13.25 14.98 1.09
C LEU A 172 13.64 13.54 1.36
N HIS A 173 14.91 13.26 1.64
CA HIS A 173 15.38 11.91 1.87
C HIS A 173 14.72 11.27 3.08
N GLU A 174 14.63 11.99 4.20
CA GLU A 174 13.94 11.51 5.41
C GLU A 174 12.43 11.34 5.18
N LEU A 175 11.82 12.26 4.44
CA LEU A 175 10.40 12.17 4.10
C LEU A 175 10.12 10.92 3.23
N VAL A 176 10.97 10.66 2.25
CA VAL A 176 10.88 9.47 1.40
C VAL A 176 11.10 8.21 2.23
N GLN A 177 12.19 8.13 3.00
CA GLN A 177 12.53 6.95 3.82
C GLN A 177 11.46 6.61 4.87
N SER A 178 10.81 7.61 5.48
CA SER A 178 9.76 7.39 6.47
C SER A 178 8.42 6.89 5.87
N ASN A 179 8.25 7.00 4.56
CA ASN A 179 7.02 6.60 3.86
C ASN A 179 7.21 5.39 2.93
N VAL A 180 8.42 5.16 2.42
CA VAL A 180 8.76 3.99 1.62
C VAL A 180 8.70 2.71 2.46
N GLY A 181 8.11 1.65 1.92
CA GLY A 181 8.05 0.34 2.59
C GLY A 181 6.96 0.17 3.66
N ARG A 182 6.13 1.19 3.94
CA ARG A 182 4.98 1.08 4.87
C ARG A 182 3.83 0.16 4.41
N PHE A 183 3.96 -0.49 3.25
CA PHE A 183 2.91 -1.30 2.65
C PHE A 183 2.70 -2.70 3.27
N THR A 184 3.53 -3.12 4.22
CA THR A 184 3.75 -4.56 4.45
C THR A 184 3.37 -5.10 5.82
N SER A 185 2.66 -4.36 6.69
CA SER A 185 2.48 -4.84 8.07
C SER A 185 1.41 -5.94 8.27
N ASP A 186 0.43 -6.10 7.36
CA ASP A 186 -0.65 -7.10 7.49
C ASP A 186 -0.93 -7.93 6.22
N ARG A 187 -0.06 -7.84 5.21
CA ARG A 187 -0.26 -8.45 3.89
C ARG A 187 0.81 -9.51 3.59
N ALA A 188 0.61 -10.29 2.53
CA ALA A 188 1.56 -11.33 2.11
C ALA A 188 3.01 -10.82 2.12
N ARG A 189 3.94 -11.65 2.58
CA ARG A 189 5.36 -11.30 2.76
C ARG A 189 6.16 -11.75 1.54
N ALA A 190 7.04 -10.87 1.05
CA ALA A 190 7.98 -11.25 0.00
C ALA A 190 8.97 -12.32 0.51
N THR A 191 9.20 -13.37 -0.28
CA THR A 191 10.29 -14.34 -0.06
C THR A 191 11.60 -13.78 -0.58
N ALA A 192 12.73 -14.45 -0.28
CA ALA A 192 14.03 -14.06 -0.82
C ALA A 192 14.07 -14.08 -2.37
N ALA A 193 13.29 -14.98 -3.00
CA ALA A 193 13.18 -15.10 -4.45
C ALA A 193 12.15 -14.13 -5.07
N GLY A 194 11.47 -13.32 -4.25
CA GLY A 194 10.44 -12.39 -4.71
C GLY A 194 9.04 -13.01 -4.87
N ASP A 195 8.78 -14.19 -4.32
CA ASP A 195 7.43 -14.79 -4.26
C ASP A 195 6.62 -14.17 -3.12
N LEU A 196 5.30 -14.40 -3.08
CA LEU A 196 4.45 -13.89 -1.99
C LEU A 196 4.00 -15.01 -1.05
N LEU A 197 4.48 -14.97 0.19
CA LEU A 197 4.08 -15.86 1.28
C LEU A 197 2.83 -15.32 1.98
N ALA A 198 1.78 -16.12 2.07
CA ALA A 198 0.53 -15.75 2.72
C ALA A 198 0.73 -15.43 4.22
N PRO A 199 -0.08 -14.51 4.80
CA PRO A 199 -0.12 -14.31 6.25
C PRO A 199 -0.42 -15.63 6.97
N GLY A 200 0.46 -16.06 7.87
CA GLY A 200 0.36 -17.37 8.54
C GLY A 200 1.22 -18.48 7.93
N GLY A 201 1.86 -18.25 6.79
CA GLY A 201 2.91 -19.13 6.26
C GLY A 201 2.42 -20.46 5.70
N LEU A 202 1.13 -20.56 5.34
CA LEU A 202 0.47 -21.76 4.84
C LEU A 202 0.38 -21.86 3.31
N ALA A 203 0.68 -20.76 2.60
CA ALA A 203 0.67 -20.73 1.15
C ALA A 203 1.73 -19.79 0.58
N VAL A 204 2.26 -20.12 -0.60
CA VAL A 204 3.17 -19.27 -1.38
C VAL A 204 2.60 -19.10 -2.78
N LEU A 205 2.54 -17.86 -3.26
CA LEU A 205 2.18 -17.51 -4.63
C LEU A 205 3.45 -17.28 -5.45
N VAL A 206 3.57 -18.04 -6.53
CA VAL A 206 4.67 -17.99 -7.49
C VAL A 206 4.14 -17.52 -8.83
N GLN A 207 4.80 -16.57 -9.49
CA GLN A 207 4.47 -16.15 -10.84
C GLN A 207 5.42 -16.78 -11.85
N LEU A 208 4.85 -17.31 -12.93
CA LEU A 208 5.59 -17.83 -14.06
C LEU A 208 5.19 -17.06 -15.32
N ARG A 209 6.19 -16.68 -16.13
CA ARG A 209 6.00 -16.13 -17.47
C ARG A 209 6.26 -17.24 -18.48
N SER A 210 5.17 -17.75 -19.05
CA SER A 210 5.22 -18.83 -20.02
C SER A 210 4.25 -18.58 -21.15
N THR A 211 4.65 -18.92 -22.37
CA THR A 211 3.74 -18.98 -23.53
C THR A 211 3.12 -20.37 -23.71
N ARG A 212 3.45 -21.31 -22.81
CA ARG A 212 2.97 -22.69 -22.84
C ARG A 212 1.52 -22.76 -22.33
N ASP A 213 0.84 -23.86 -22.67
CA ASP A 213 -0.49 -24.12 -22.13
C ASP A 213 -0.44 -24.18 -20.58
N PRO A 214 -1.36 -23.50 -19.86
CA PRO A 214 -1.32 -23.46 -18.40
C PRO A 214 -1.32 -24.84 -17.75
N GLN A 215 -2.05 -25.82 -18.30
CA GLN A 215 -2.08 -27.18 -17.73
C GLN A 215 -0.74 -27.90 -17.92
N ALA A 216 -0.02 -27.64 -19.02
CA ALA A 216 1.33 -28.14 -19.21
C ALA A 216 2.31 -27.53 -18.20
N VAL A 217 2.22 -26.22 -17.94
CA VAL A 217 3.04 -25.55 -16.91
C VAL A 217 2.74 -26.13 -15.52
N LEU A 218 1.45 -26.29 -15.17
CA LEU A 218 1.04 -26.87 -13.90
C LEU A 218 1.52 -28.32 -13.72
N ALA A 219 1.54 -29.12 -14.80
CA ALA A 219 2.07 -30.47 -14.77
C ALA A 219 3.58 -30.49 -14.46
N ASP A 220 4.36 -29.57 -15.04
CA ASP A 220 5.79 -29.44 -14.75
C ASP A 220 6.06 -28.94 -13.32
N VAL A 221 5.25 -27.99 -12.84
CA VAL A 221 5.29 -27.52 -11.46
C VAL A 221 5.01 -28.66 -10.49
N ARG A 222 3.94 -29.43 -10.73
CA ARG A 222 3.63 -30.64 -9.94
C ARG A 222 4.77 -31.64 -9.99
N GLY A 223 5.41 -31.78 -11.16
CA GLY A 223 6.64 -32.55 -11.36
C GLY A 223 7.82 -32.08 -10.50
N ALA A 224 7.98 -30.77 -10.32
CA ALA A 224 9.05 -30.18 -9.51
C ALA A 224 8.88 -30.47 -8.01
N VAL A 225 7.64 -30.54 -7.53
CA VAL A 225 7.32 -30.72 -6.11
C VAL A 225 6.90 -32.15 -5.76
N VAL A 226 7.12 -33.12 -6.66
CA VAL A 226 6.80 -34.53 -6.42
C VAL A 226 7.49 -35.02 -5.14
N GLY A 227 6.72 -35.65 -4.26
CA GLY A 227 7.22 -36.18 -2.99
C GLY A 227 7.31 -35.16 -1.86
N MET A 228 7.00 -33.89 -2.13
CA MET A 228 6.84 -32.85 -1.11
C MET A 228 5.38 -32.81 -0.64
N PRO A 229 5.09 -32.49 0.64
CA PRO A 229 3.73 -32.36 1.15
C PRO A 229 3.09 -31.02 0.75
N VAL A 230 3.09 -30.72 -0.54
CA VAL A 230 2.62 -29.45 -1.12
C VAL A 230 1.66 -29.73 -2.27
N VAL A 231 0.57 -28.97 -2.32
CA VAL A 231 -0.40 -28.98 -3.41
C VAL A 231 -0.14 -27.75 -4.27
N ALA A 232 -0.02 -27.96 -5.59
CA ALA A 232 0.11 -26.89 -6.58
C ALA A 232 -1.19 -26.74 -7.39
N SER A 233 -1.69 -25.51 -7.45
CA SER A 233 -2.86 -25.07 -8.21
C SER A 233 -2.55 -23.81 -9.02
N LEU A 234 -3.34 -23.58 -10.08
CA LEU A 234 -3.37 -22.35 -10.89
C LEU A 234 -4.47 -21.43 -10.37
#